data_AF-A0A7C2ZRY8-F1
#
_entry.id   AF-A0A7C2ZRY8-F1
#
_cell.length_a   1.000
_cell.length_b   1.000
_cell.length_c   1.000
_cell.angle_alpha   90.00
_cell.angle_beta   90.00
_cell.angle_gamma   90.00
#
_symmetry.space_group_name_H-M   'P 1'
#
loop_
_entity.id
_entity.type
_entity.pdbx_description
1 polymer ?
#
loop_
_entity_poly.entity_id
_entity_poly.type
_entity_poly.pdbx_seq_one_letter_code
_entity_poly.pdbx_strand_id
1 'polypeptide(L)'
;MRDERKTAIALGYDPQRDDAPRILASGKGRIAEQIIQIARQHLIPIREDKVAVELLAQVEIGAEIPPELYQIVAEIYAFIYSLDDELNQELERLKSRLTLKEKKGKNDKK
;
A
#
# COMPACT_ATOMS: atom_id res chain seq x y z
N MET A 1 15.78 -26.44 -9.56
CA MET A 1 15.39 -25.30 -8.70
C MET A 1 14.19 -24.64 -9.35
N ARG A 2 13.00 -24.66 -8.73
CA ARG A 2 11.91 -23.81 -9.18
C ARG A 2 12.38 -22.38 -8.91
N ASP A 3 12.67 -21.66 -9.98
CA ASP A 3 12.87 -20.23 -9.96
C ASP A 3 11.59 -19.62 -9.36
N GLU A 4 11.59 -19.28 -8.06
CA GLU A 4 10.50 -18.54 -7.41
C GLU A 4 10.51 -17.12 -7.97
N ARG A 5 10.11 -17.00 -9.23
CA ARG A 5 9.99 -15.71 -9.90
C ARG A 5 8.95 -14.90 -9.12
N LYS A 6 9.37 -13.75 -8.60
CA LYS A 6 8.49 -12.81 -7.89
C LYS A 6 7.22 -12.58 -8.70
N THR A 7 6.07 -12.59 -8.03
CA THR A 7 4.78 -12.20 -8.62
C THR A 7 4.37 -10.89 -7.98
N ALA A 8 3.85 -9.96 -8.77
CA ALA A 8 3.29 -8.72 -8.28
C ALA A 8 1.98 -8.42 -9.00
N ILE A 9 1.03 -7.87 -8.25
CA ILE A 9 -0.25 -7.37 -8.74
C ILE A 9 -0.43 -5.93 -8.28
N ALA A 10 -1.13 -5.13 -9.07
CA ALA A 10 -1.56 -3.79 -8.71
C ALA A 10 -3.09 -3.78 -8.64
N LEU A 11 -3.62 -3.36 -7.49
CA LEU A 11 -5.05 -3.17 -7.26
C LEU A 11 -5.38 -1.69 -7.36
N GLY A 12 -6.51 -1.36 -7.97
CA GLY A 12 -7.01 0.02 -8.03
C GLY A 12 -8.52 0.07 -7.86
N TYR A 13 -9.03 1.25 -7.52
CA TYR A 13 -10.46 1.47 -7.36
C TYR A 13 -10.77 2.94 -7.66
N ASP A 14 -11.67 3.17 -8.60
CA ASP A 14 -12.26 4.48 -8.87
C ASP A 14 -13.73 4.49 -8.41
N PRO A 15 -14.07 5.17 -7.29
CA PRO A 15 -15.42 5.15 -6.74
C PRO A 15 -16.47 5.84 -7.63
N GLN A 16 -16.06 6.56 -8.69
CA GLN A 16 -17.00 7.17 -9.63
C GLN A 16 -17.35 6.24 -10.80
N ARG A 17 -16.57 5.17 -11.00
CA ARG A 17 -16.61 4.37 -12.23
C ARG A 17 -16.70 2.86 -11.99
N ASP A 18 -16.14 2.38 -10.89
CA ASP A 18 -16.04 0.97 -10.57
C ASP A 18 -17.05 0.60 -9.47
N ASP A 19 -17.70 -0.55 -9.62
CA ASP A 19 -18.57 -1.11 -8.58
C ASP A 19 -17.76 -1.86 -7.52
N ALA A 20 -16.55 -2.31 -7.88
CA ALA A 20 -15.60 -2.97 -7.00
C ALA A 20 -14.14 -2.67 -7.42
N PRO A 21 -13.15 -2.86 -6.51
CA PRO A 21 -11.74 -2.75 -6.87
C PRO A 21 -11.38 -3.67 -8.03
N ARG A 22 -10.35 -3.32 -8.80
CA ARG A 22 -9.98 -4.01 -10.04
C ARG A 22 -8.48 -4.25 -10.13
N ILE A 23 -8.08 -5.28 -10.88
CA ILE A 23 -6.67 -5.50 -11.20
C ILE A 23 -6.22 -4.49 -12.26
N LEU A 24 -5.22 -3.67 -11.95
CA LEU A 24 -4.62 -2.73 -12.90
C LEU A 24 -3.40 -3.33 -13.62
N ALA A 25 -2.67 -4.21 -12.95
CA ALA A 25 -1.50 -4.89 -13.51
C ALA A 25 -1.26 -6.22 -12.79
N SER A 26 -0.68 -7.19 -13.50
CA SER A 26 -0.22 -8.46 -12.94
C SER A 26 1.01 -8.92 -13.70
N GLY A 27 2.00 -9.48 -13.01
CA GLY A 27 3.25 -9.90 -13.66
C GLY A 27 4.10 -10.83 -12.82
N LYS A 28 5.03 -11.51 -13.49
CA LYS A 28 6.02 -12.41 -12.87
C LYS A 28 7.44 -12.04 -13.30
N GLY A 29 8.43 -12.37 -12.47
CA GLY A 29 9.85 -12.11 -12.73
C GLY A 29 10.10 -10.63 -13.02
N ARG A 30 10.72 -10.32 -14.17
CA ARG A 30 11.06 -8.95 -14.57
C ARG A 30 9.84 -7.99 -14.61
N ILE A 31 8.67 -8.48 -15.00
CA ILE A 31 7.45 -7.64 -15.01
C ILE A 31 7.03 -7.30 -13.58
N ALA A 32 7.10 -8.27 -12.66
CA ALA A 32 6.81 -8.01 -11.25
C ALA A 32 7.77 -6.98 -10.65
N GLU A 33 9.06 -7.08 -10.98
CA GLU A 33 10.07 -6.10 -10.56
C GLU A 33 9.75 -4.69 -11.09
N GLN A 34 9.31 -4.57 -12.34
CA GLN A 34 8.89 -3.29 -12.92
C GLN A 34 7.64 -2.73 -12.23
N ILE A 35 6.64 -3.55 -11.94
CA ILE A 35 5.43 -3.13 -11.19
C ILE A 35 5.85 -2.55 -9.82
N ILE A 36 6.68 -3.28 -9.08
CA ILE A 36 7.17 -2.85 -7.76
C ILE A 36 8.00 -1.55 -7.89
N GLN A 37 8.86 -1.45 -8.90
CA GLN A 37 9.66 -0.25 -9.12
C GLN A 37 8.77 0.97 -9.39
N ILE A 38 7.77 0.85 -10.25
CA ILE A 38 6.82 1.93 -10.56
C ILE A 38 6.02 2.30 -9.29
N ALA A 39 5.52 1.32 -8.55
CA ALA A 39 4.82 1.57 -7.29
C ALA A 39 5.67 2.39 -6.30
N ARG A 40 6.96 2.06 -6.15
CA ARG A 40 7.89 2.84 -5.31
C ARG A 40 8.10 4.26 -5.80
N GLN A 41 8.24 4.45 -7.12
CA GLN A 41 8.42 5.78 -7.72
C GLN A 41 7.21 6.69 -7.48
N HIS A 42 6.01 6.10 -7.43
CA HIS A 42 4.75 6.81 -7.21
C HIS A 42 4.26 6.76 -5.75
N LEU A 43 5.09 6.29 -4.81
CA LEU A 43 4.75 6.17 -3.39
C LEU A 43 3.47 5.35 -3.12
N ILE A 44 3.20 4.35 -3.97
CA ILE A 44 2.11 3.41 -3.78
C ILE A 44 2.54 2.38 -2.72
N PRO A 45 1.75 2.12 -1.67
CA PRO A 45 2.05 1.11 -0.66
C PRO A 45 2.25 -0.28 -1.27
N ILE A 46 3.26 -0.99 -0.80
CA ILE A 46 3.58 -2.36 -1.24
C ILE A 46 3.47 -3.29 -0.04
N ARG A 47 2.65 -4.33 -0.18
CA ARG A 47 2.50 -5.41 0.80
C ARG A 47 3.00 -6.72 0.20
N GLU A 48 3.88 -7.41 0.91
CA GLU A 48 4.31 -8.76 0.55
C GLU A 48 3.38 -9.78 1.21
N ASP A 49 2.62 -10.51 0.39
CA ASP A 49 1.68 -11.52 0.85
C ASP A 49 1.55 -12.62 -0.20
N LYS A 50 2.06 -13.82 0.10
CA LYS A 50 2.11 -14.92 -0.87
C LYS A 50 0.71 -15.38 -1.27
N VAL A 51 -0.21 -15.48 -0.30
CA VAL A 51 -1.56 -16.01 -0.53
C VAL A 51 -2.39 -15.00 -1.31
N ALA A 52 -2.39 -13.73 -0.88
CA ALA A 52 -3.17 -12.68 -1.54
C ALA A 52 -2.81 -12.57 -3.01
N VAL A 53 -1.51 -12.55 -3.34
CA VAL A 53 -1.06 -12.44 -4.72
C VAL A 53 -1.38 -13.69 -5.53
N GLU A 54 -1.20 -14.90 -5.00
CA GLU A 54 -1.55 -16.13 -5.72
C GLU A 54 -3.04 -16.19 -6.09
N LEU A 55 -3.91 -15.70 -5.21
CA LEU A 55 -5.35 -15.67 -5.45
C LEU A 55 -5.74 -14.51 -6.38
N LEU A 56 -5.25 -13.29 -6.13
CA LEU A 56 -5.60 -12.13 -6.94
C LEU A 56 -4.95 -12.15 -8.33
N ALA A 57 -3.81 -12.81 -8.51
CA ALA A 57 -3.18 -12.96 -9.83
C ALA A 57 -3.96 -13.89 -10.78
N GLN A 58 -5.00 -14.59 -10.29
CA GLN A 58 -5.93 -15.36 -11.12
C GLN A 58 -7.01 -14.48 -11.74
N VAL A 59 -7.21 -13.27 -11.23
CA VAL A 59 -8.16 -12.29 -11.77
C VAL A 59 -7.54 -11.61 -12.99
N GLU A 60 -8.33 -11.46 -14.05
CA GLU A 60 -7.88 -10.85 -15.30
C GLU A 60 -7.53 -9.37 -15.11
N ILE A 61 -6.49 -8.90 -15.79
CA ILE A 61 -6.14 -7.48 -15.79
C ILE A 61 -7.30 -6.69 -16.37
N GLY A 62 -7.74 -5.68 -15.62
CA GLY A 62 -8.88 -4.84 -15.97
C GLY A 62 -10.23 -5.42 -15.56
N ALA A 63 -10.28 -6.58 -14.90
CA ALA A 63 -11.50 -7.09 -14.29
C ALA A 63 -11.63 -6.61 -12.84
N GLU A 64 -12.88 -6.45 -12.40
CA GLU A 64 -13.22 -6.24 -11.00
C GLU A 64 -12.93 -7.50 -10.18
N ILE A 65 -12.60 -7.30 -8.91
CA ILE A 65 -12.38 -8.40 -7.97
C ILE A 65 -13.72 -9.12 -7.76
N PRO A 66 -13.75 -10.46 -7.86
CA PRO A 66 -14.97 -11.20 -7.62
C PRO A 66 -15.26 -11.34 -6.10
N PRO A 67 -16.53 -11.50 -5.70
CA PRO A 67 -16.94 -11.48 -4.29
C PRO A 67 -16.18 -12.46 -3.37
N GLU A 68 -15.79 -13.62 -3.88
CA GLU A 68 -15.03 -14.63 -3.14
C GLU A 68 -13.64 -14.15 -2.69
N LEU A 69 -13.09 -13.09 -3.31
CA LEU A 69 -11.80 -12.50 -2.95
C LEU A 69 -11.93 -11.22 -2.12
N TYR A 70 -13.15 -10.82 -1.74
CA TYR A 70 -13.38 -9.59 -0.97
C TYR A 70 -12.71 -9.60 0.40
N GLN A 71 -12.58 -10.77 1.04
CA GLN A 71 -11.87 -10.87 2.32
C GLN A 71 -10.42 -10.41 2.19
N ILE A 72 -9.73 -10.81 1.13
CA ILE A 72 -8.33 -10.41 0.87
C ILE A 72 -8.24 -8.91 0.63
N VAL A 73 -9.20 -8.35 -0.12
CA VAL A 73 -9.25 -6.90 -0.38
C VAL A 73 -9.50 -6.12 0.92
N ALA A 74 -10.37 -6.61 1.80
CA ALA A 74 -10.61 -6.00 3.11
C ALA A 74 -9.33 -5.99 3.97
N GLU A 75 -8.54 -7.06 3.94
CA GLU A 75 -7.23 -7.12 4.62
C GLU A 75 -6.21 -6.12 4.05
N ILE A 76 -6.24 -5.88 2.73
CA ILE A 76 -5.42 -4.85 2.08
C ILE A 76 -5.86 -3.46 2.56
N TYR A 77 -7.16 -3.18 2.61
CA TYR A 77 -7.65 -1.90 3.13
C TYR A 77 -7.32 -1.70 4.60
N ALA A 78 -7.47 -2.71 5.44
CA ALA A 78 -7.08 -2.65 6.85
C ALA A 78 -5.59 -2.29 7.01
N PHE A 79 -4.72 -2.82 6.14
CA PHE A 79 -3.30 -2.46 6.10
C PHE A 79 -3.07 -1.01 5.69
N ILE A 80 -3.79 -0.50 4.68
CA ILE A 80 -3.68 0.91 4.28
C ILE A 80 -4.08 1.83 5.43
N TYR A 81 -5.20 1.53 6.10
CA TYR A 81 -5.64 2.31 7.26
C TYR A 81 -4.64 2.26 8.42
N SER A 82 -4.01 1.11 8.68
CA SER A 82 -3.00 1.03 9.73
C SER A 82 -1.76 1.89 9.43
N LEU A 83 -1.36 2.00 8.15
CA LEU A 83 -0.26 2.87 7.75
C LEU A 83 -0.59 4.35 7.97
N ASP A 84 -1.82 4.76 7.62
CA ASP A 84 -2.28 6.14 7.81
C ASP A 84 -2.33 6.49 9.31
N ASP A 85 -2.82 5.59 10.15
CA ASP A 85 -2.87 5.77 11.60
C ASP A 85 -1.47 5.90 12.21
N GLU A 86 -0.53 5.03 11.81
CA GLU A 86 0.87 5.10 12.26
C GLU A 86 1.53 6.43 11.85
N LEU A 87 1.31 6.86 10.61
CA LEU A 87 1.84 8.12 10.09
C LEU A 87 1.30 9.32 10.87
N ASN A 88 -0.01 9.34 11.13
CA ASN A 88 -0.65 10.41 11.90
C ASN A 88 -0.11 10.48 13.34
N GLN A 89 0.09 9.34 13.99
CA GLN A 89 0.65 9.30 15.35
C GLN A 89 2.08 9.83 15.39
N GLU A 90 2.92 9.49 14.41
CA GLU A 90 4.31 9.97 14.36
C GLU A 90 4.36 11.48 14.08
N LEU A 91 3.48 12.00 13.23
CA LEU A 91 3.36 13.44 12.99
C LEU A 91 3.02 14.20 14.27
N GLU A 92 2.07 13.72 15.08
CA GLU A 92 1.71 14.36 16.35
C GLU A 92 2.85 14.33 17.38
N ARG A 93 3.62 13.23 17.42
CA ARG A 93 4.84 13.13 18.24
C ARG A 93 5.89 14.15 17.81
N LEU A 94 6.13 14.30 16.51
CA LEU A 94 7.10 15.24 15.97
C LEU A 94 6.71 16.70 16.26
N LYS A 95 5.43 17.08 16.05
CA LYS A 95 4.91 18.42 16.38
C LYS A 95 5.09 18.75 17.87
N SER A 96 4.83 17.78 18.73
CA SER A 96 5.03 17.91 20.18
C SER A 96 6.50 18.15 20.55
N ARG A 97 7.44 17.45 19.88
CA ARG A 97 8.88 17.64 20.09
C ARG A 97 9.39 19.00 19.61
N LEU A 98 8.87 19.49 18.49
CA LEU A 98 9.24 20.81 17.94
C LEU A 98 8.76 21.95 18.86
N THR A 99 7.50 21.91 19.29
CA THR A 99 6.94 22.91 20.22
C THR A 99 7.67 22.95 21.57
N LEU A 100 8.16 21.82 22.07
CA LEU A 100 9.00 21.77 23.28
C LEU A 100 10.38 22.43 23.10
N LYS A 101 11.00 22.32 21.92
CA LYS A 101 12.29 22.95 21.63
C LYS A 101 12.21 24.47 21.53
N GLU A 102 11.15 25.00 20.92
CA GLU A 102 10.94 26.46 20.78
C GLU A 102 10.72 27.14 22.14
N LYS A 103 10.02 26.47 23.07
CA LYS A 103 9.82 26.97 24.43
C LYS A 103 11.11 27.02 25.25
N LYS A 104 12.00 26.02 25.09
CA LYS A 104 13.32 26.03 25.75
C LYS A 104 14.23 27.15 25.24
N GLY A 105 14.31 27.36 23.92
CA GLY A 105 15.18 28.39 23.33
C GLY A 105 14.78 29.84 23.67
N LYS A 106 13.54 30.10 24.08
CA LYS A 106 13.10 31.42 24.58
C LYS A 106 13.44 31.66 26.06
N ASN A 107 13.62 30.62 26.85
CA ASN A 107 13.86 30.74 28.29
C ASN A 107 15.36 30.95 28.62
N ASP A 108 16.26 30.53 27.73
CA ASP A 108 17.71 30.72 27.90
C ASP A 108 18.21 32.11 27.47
N LYS A 109 17.33 32.96 26.89
CA LYS A 109 17.66 34.34 26.46
C LYS A 109 17.13 35.42 27.40
N LYS A 110 16.72 35.07 28.63
CA LYS A 110 16.15 36.00 29.60
C LYS A 110 16.96 36.03 30.89
#